data_AF-A0A6I6UQA2-F1
#
_entry.id   AF-A0A6I6UQA2-F1
#
_cell.length_a   1.000
_cell.length_b   1.000
_cell.length_c   1.000
_cell.angle_alpha   90.00
_cell.angle_beta   90.00
_cell.angle_gamma   90.00
#
_symmetry.space_group_name_H-M   'P 1'
#
loop_
_entity.id
_entity.type
_entity.pdbx_description
1 polymer ?
#
loop_
_entity_poly.entity_id
_entity_poly.type
_entity_poly.pdbx_seq_one_letter_code
_entity_poly.pdbx_strand_id
1 'polypeptide(L)'
;MTNQEICPFCHPEEDKDQNIVFENESCYFLQHNKHQDVLEGSGVIVPKSHHANAFELTEKEWNDTYELLQKAKSYLDETYSPDGYTLGWNVGEVSNQFIFHCHLHVIPRYNDEPLAGKGVRYWLKQPENKRKTSNVK
;
A
#
# COMPACT_ATOMS: atom_id res chain seq x y z
N MET A 1 8.94 -18.13 11.89
CA MET A 1 7.55 -18.59 12.02
C MET A 1 6.71 -17.56 11.29
N THR A 2 6.24 -17.88 10.08
CA THR A 2 5.41 -16.97 9.30
C THR A 2 4.03 -16.95 9.96
N ASN A 3 3.63 -15.81 10.51
CA ASN A 3 2.34 -15.59 11.19
C ASN A 3 1.17 -15.54 10.18
N GLN A 4 1.14 -16.49 9.23
CA GLN A 4 0.11 -16.59 8.19
C GLN A 4 -1.29 -16.75 8.80
N GLU A 5 -1.43 -17.52 9.88
CA GLU A 5 -2.73 -17.74 10.55
C GLU A 5 -3.35 -16.48 11.18
N ILE A 6 -2.56 -15.44 11.46
CA ILE A 6 -3.06 -14.18 12.02
C ILE A 6 -2.91 -13.00 11.04
N CYS A 7 -2.52 -13.27 9.80
CA CYS A 7 -2.27 -12.23 8.82
C CYS A 7 -3.60 -11.77 8.19
N PRO A 8 -4.00 -10.49 8.35
CA PRO A 8 -5.28 -9.99 7.82
C PRO A 8 -5.35 -10.03 6.29
N PHE A 9 -4.20 -10.19 5.62
CA PHE A 9 -4.09 -10.26 4.16
C PHE A 9 -4.02 -11.68 3.61
N CYS A 10 -3.78 -12.70 4.46
CA CYS A 10 -3.88 -14.10 4.03
C CYS A 10 -5.34 -14.55 3.93
N HIS A 11 -6.20 -13.99 4.79
CA HIS A 11 -7.63 -14.29 4.87
C HIS A 11 -8.46 -12.99 4.91
N PRO A 12 -8.36 -12.12 3.89
CA PRO A 12 -9.09 -10.85 3.88
C PRO A 12 -10.61 -11.02 3.99
N GLU A 13 -11.15 -12.18 3.60
CA GLU A 13 -12.55 -12.54 3.73
C GLU A 13 -13.05 -12.71 5.18
N GLU A 14 -12.15 -12.91 6.15
CA GLU A 14 -12.52 -13.05 7.56
C GLU A 14 -12.78 -11.69 8.23
N ASP A 15 -12.24 -10.61 7.67
CA ASP A 15 -12.47 -9.25 8.12
C ASP A 15 -13.67 -8.63 7.38
N LYS A 16 -14.75 -8.38 8.12
CA LYS A 16 -16.00 -7.82 7.58
C LYS A 16 -15.85 -6.39 7.06
N ASP A 17 -14.83 -5.66 7.50
CA ASP A 17 -14.54 -4.31 7.03
C ASP A 17 -13.54 -4.27 5.87
N GLN A 18 -12.99 -5.42 5.50
CA GLN A 18 -12.03 -5.57 4.41
C GLN A 18 -12.76 -6.00 3.14
N ASN A 19 -12.75 -5.13 2.13
CA ASN A 19 -13.39 -5.40 0.85
C ASN A 19 -12.35 -5.82 -0.19
N ILE A 20 -12.58 -6.95 -0.84
CA ILE A 20 -11.90 -7.32 -2.08
C ILE A 20 -12.62 -6.63 -3.23
N VAL A 21 -12.06 -5.53 -3.75
CA VAL A 21 -12.71 -4.72 -4.80
C VAL A 21 -12.59 -5.43 -6.15
N PHE A 22 -11.40 -5.95 -6.44
CA PHE A 22 -11.14 -6.86 -7.55
C PHE A 22 -9.84 -7.62 -7.31
N GLU A 23 -9.64 -8.69 -8.07
CA GLU A 23 -8.47 -9.54 -8.00
C GLU A 23 -8.04 -9.99 -9.40
N ASN A 24 -6.81 -10.48 -9.51
CA ASN A 24 -6.35 -11.30 -10.62
C ASN A 24 -5.80 -12.63 -10.06
N GLU A 25 -4.97 -13.32 -10.85
CA GLU A 25 -4.49 -14.65 -10.48
C GLU A 25 -3.70 -14.63 -9.16
N SER A 26 -2.73 -13.74 -9.00
CA SER A 26 -1.87 -13.72 -7.82
C SER A 26 -2.05 -12.54 -6.87
N CYS A 27 -2.92 -11.56 -7.15
CA CYS A 27 -3.07 -10.37 -6.30
C CYS A 27 -4.54 -9.95 -6.07
N TYR A 28 -4.78 -9.35 -4.91
CA TYR A 28 -6.01 -8.63 -4.55
C TYR A 28 -5.78 -7.11 -4.62
N PHE A 29 -6.81 -6.35 -4.97
CA PHE A 29 -6.94 -4.94 -4.59
C PHE A 29 -7.97 -4.82 -3.48
N LEU A 30 -7.51 -4.34 -2.33
CA LEU A 30 -8.25 -4.33 -1.08
C LEU A 30 -8.53 -2.89 -0.63
N GLN A 31 -9.75 -2.62 -0.16
CA GLN A 31 -10.13 -1.37 0.50
C GLN A 31 -10.77 -1.67 1.85
N HIS A 32 -10.30 -1.02 2.91
CA HIS A 32 -10.81 -1.22 4.25
C HIS A 32 -11.72 -0.05 4.66
N ASN A 33 -12.92 -0.34 5.18
CA ASN A 33 -13.97 0.66 5.49
C ASN A 33 -13.48 1.80 6.39
N LYS A 34 -12.74 1.46 7.46
CA LYS A 34 -12.12 2.39 8.41
C LYS A 34 -11.29 3.53 7.78
N HIS A 35 -10.76 3.36 6.58
CA HIS A 35 -9.92 4.35 5.92
C HIS A 35 -10.67 5.25 4.93
N GLN A 36 -11.89 4.89 4.56
CA GLN A 36 -12.61 5.56 3.48
C GLN A 36 -13.09 6.97 3.89
N ASP A 37 -13.31 7.22 5.18
CA ASP A 37 -13.67 8.55 5.70
C ASP A 37 -12.47 9.50 5.86
N VAL A 38 -11.24 9.04 5.58
CA VAL A 38 -10.00 9.84 5.71
C VAL A 38 -9.49 10.28 4.34
N LEU A 39 -9.27 9.32 3.45
CA LEU A 39 -8.94 9.55 2.05
C LEU A 39 -9.66 8.49 1.23
N GLU A 40 -10.79 8.89 0.64
CA GLU A 40 -11.66 7.98 -0.09
C GLU A 40 -10.93 7.30 -1.26
N GLY A 41 -11.28 6.04 -1.50
CA GLY A 41 -10.65 5.22 -2.52
C GLY A 41 -9.29 4.65 -2.11
N SER A 42 -8.74 5.02 -0.95
CA SER A 42 -7.48 4.46 -0.47
C SER A 42 -7.57 2.95 -0.30
N GLY A 43 -6.58 2.25 -0.86
CA GLY A 43 -6.51 0.81 -0.82
C GLY A 43 -5.09 0.30 -0.93
N VAL A 44 -4.96 -1.02 -1.00
CA VAL A 44 -3.69 -1.72 -1.14
C VAL A 44 -3.78 -2.83 -2.18
N ILE A 45 -2.71 -3.05 -2.94
CA ILE A 45 -2.55 -4.25 -3.77
C ILE A 45 -1.67 -5.24 -3.03
N VAL A 46 -2.16 -6.47 -2.88
CA VAL A 46 -1.58 -7.48 -1.99
C VAL A 46 -1.47 -8.80 -2.74
N PRO A 47 -0.31 -9.48 -2.74
CA PRO A 47 -0.20 -10.82 -3.30
C PRO A 47 -1.04 -11.81 -2.47
N LYS A 48 -1.56 -12.86 -3.10
CA LYS A 48 -2.24 -13.95 -2.39
C LYS A 48 -1.24 -14.81 -1.62
N SER A 49 -0.04 -14.98 -2.18
CA SER A 49 1.09 -15.61 -1.49
C SER A 49 1.62 -14.68 -0.41
N HIS A 50 1.78 -15.21 0.80
CA HIS A 50 2.36 -14.44 1.90
C HIS A 50 3.86 -14.21 1.68
N HIS A 51 4.21 -12.99 1.33
CA HIS A 51 5.58 -12.47 1.27
C HIS A 51 5.75 -11.37 2.29
N ALA A 52 6.81 -11.37 3.09
CA ALA A 52 6.95 -10.38 4.15
C ALA A 52 7.15 -8.96 3.60
N ASN A 53 7.76 -8.82 2.42
CA ASN A 53 8.08 -7.53 1.80
C ASN A 53 8.19 -7.63 0.27
N ALA A 54 8.29 -6.48 -0.39
CA ALA A 54 8.28 -6.40 -1.86
C ALA A 54 9.49 -7.04 -2.56
N PHE A 55 10.60 -7.29 -1.85
CA PHE A 55 11.77 -7.94 -2.42
C PHE A 55 11.62 -9.45 -2.59
N GLU A 56 10.57 -10.03 -2.02
CA GLU A 56 10.26 -11.47 -2.09
C GLU A 56 9.26 -11.81 -3.20
N LEU A 57 8.63 -10.80 -3.81
CA LEU A 57 7.71 -10.98 -4.93
C LEU A 57 8.41 -11.62 -6.13
N THR A 58 7.76 -12.62 -6.71
CA THR A 58 8.17 -13.21 -7.99
C THR A 58 7.94 -12.22 -9.14
N GLU A 59 8.59 -12.45 -10.29
CA GLU A 59 8.35 -11.65 -11.50
C GLU A 59 6.87 -11.67 -11.93
N LYS A 60 6.21 -12.82 -11.79
CA LYS A 60 4.78 -12.94 -12.05
C LYS A 60 3.97 -12.04 -11.12
N GLU A 61 4.21 -12.09 -9.82
CA GLU A 61 3.48 -11.27 -8.85
C GLU A 61 3.73 -9.77 -9.05
N TRP A 62 4.93 -9.38 -9.50
CA TRP A 62 5.21 -8.01 -9.92
C TRP A 62 4.37 -7.57 -11.13
N ASN A 63 4.26 -8.42 -12.15
CA ASN A 63 3.44 -8.15 -13.33
C ASN A 63 1.94 -8.10 -12.99
N ASP A 64 1.45 -9.06 -12.21
CA ASP A 64 0.07 -9.10 -11.73
C ASP A 64 -0.24 -7.87 -10.85
N THR A 65 0.70 -7.41 -10.01
CA THR A 65 0.57 -6.17 -9.23
C THR A 65 0.47 -4.94 -10.13
N TYR A 66 1.29 -4.87 -11.18
CA TYR A 66 1.25 -3.76 -12.15
C TYR A 66 -0.09 -3.71 -12.90
N GLU A 67 -0.59 -4.85 -13.38
CA GLU A 67 -1.88 -4.94 -14.06
C GLU A 67 -3.01 -4.44 -13.14
N LEU A 68 -3.03 -4.92 -11.90
CA LEU A 68 -4.04 -4.51 -10.92
C LEU A 68 -3.94 -3.03 -10.56
N LEU A 69 -2.73 -2.45 -10.57
CA LEU A 69 -2.52 -1.02 -10.35
C LEU A 69 -3.12 -0.17 -11.49
N GLN A 70 -2.98 -0.60 -12.75
CA GLN A 70 -3.60 0.12 -13.88
C GLN A 70 -5.13 0.04 -13.82
N LYS A 71 -5.66 -1.12 -13.44
CA LYS A 71 -7.10 -1.30 -13.20
C LYS A 71 -7.60 -0.43 -12.04
N ALA A 72 -6.85 -0.39 -10.94
CA ALA A 72 -7.15 0.47 -9.79
C ALA A 72 -7.16 1.94 -10.16
N LYS A 73 -6.17 2.42 -10.92
CA LYS A 73 -6.17 3.80 -11.40
C LYS A 73 -7.46 4.14 -12.16
N SER A 74 -7.85 3.30 -13.12
CA SER A 74 -9.05 3.53 -13.94
C SER A 74 -10.32 3.57 -13.08
N TYR A 75 -10.48 2.59 -12.18
CA TYR A 75 -11.58 2.55 -11.21
C TYR A 75 -11.62 3.80 -10.32
N LEU A 76 -10.47 4.22 -9.80
CA LEU A 76 -10.36 5.36 -8.87
C LEU A 76 -10.61 6.69 -9.57
N ASP A 77 -10.12 6.87 -10.80
CA ASP A 77 -10.39 8.04 -11.63
C ASP A 77 -11.90 8.20 -11.89
N GLU A 78 -12.56 7.11 -12.28
CA GLU A 78 -14.01 7.11 -12.60
C GLU A 78 -14.88 7.31 -11.36
N THR A 79 -14.50 6.73 -10.23
CA THR A 79 -15.36 6.70 -9.02
C THR A 79 -15.13 7.92 -8.12
N TYR A 80 -13.89 8.38 -7.99
CA TYR A 80 -13.50 9.39 -7.00
C TYR A 80 -12.84 10.63 -7.61
N SER A 81 -12.41 10.59 -8.89
CA SER A 81 -11.79 11.72 -9.58
C SER A 81 -10.67 12.43 -8.80
N PRO A 82 -9.64 11.70 -8.29
CA PRO A 82 -8.57 12.31 -7.52
C PRO A 82 -7.67 13.23 -8.35
N ASP A 83 -7.08 14.22 -7.70
CA ASP A 83 -6.14 15.16 -8.30
C ASP A 83 -4.72 14.55 -8.46
N GLY A 84 -4.45 13.45 -7.77
CA GLY A 84 -3.17 12.73 -7.86
C GLY A 84 -3.14 11.46 -7.02
N TYR A 85 -1.94 10.86 -6.93
CA TYR A 85 -1.74 9.61 -6.20
C TYR A 85 -0.45 9.61 -5.40
N THR A 86 -0.46 8.91 -4.26
CA THR A 86 0.74 8.43 -3.59
C THR A 86 0.75 6.92 -3.67
N LEU A 87 1.80 6.37 -4.29
CA LEU A 87 2.02 4.94 -4.44
C LEU A 87 3.30 4.54 -3.70
N GLY A 88 3.30 3.43 -2.98
CA GLY A 88 4.54 2.94 -2.36
C GLY A 88 4.38 1.73 -1.46
N TRP A 89 5.53 1.13 -1.15
CA TRP A 89 5.67 0.07 -0.15
C TRP A 89 6.47 0.58 1.03
N ASN A 90 6.07 0.15 2.22
CA ASN A 90 6.91 0.24 3.41
C ASN A 90 7.55 -1.13 3.65
N VAL A 91 8.88 -1.16 3.79
CA VAL A 91 9.62 -2.40 4.08
C VAL A 91 10.38 -2.25 5.39
N GLY A 92 10.06 -3.13 6.35
CA GLY A 92 10.59 -3.15 7.70
C GLY A 92 9.94 -2.13 8.65
N GLU A 93 10.04 -2.38 9.95
CA GLU A 93 9.39 -1.57 11.01
C GLU A 93 9.81 -0.10 10.97
N VAL A 94 11.08 0.18 10.68
CA VAL A 94 11.62 1.56 10.57
C VAL A 94 10.92 2.35 9.46
N SER A 95 10.46 1.67 8.41
CA SER A 95 9.67 2.27 7.33
C SER A 95 8.17 2.29 7.65
N ASN A 96 7.76 1.99 8.89
CA ASN A 96 6.36 1.95 9.33
C ASN A 96 5.55 0.78 8.74
N GLN A 97 6.19 -0.37 8.49
CA GLN A 97 5.49 -1.62 8.16
C GLN A 97 5.06 -2.34 9.46
N PHE A 98 3.76 -2.56 9.64
CA PHE A 98 3.21 -3.29 10.80
C PHE A 98 2.51 -4.60 10.43
N ILE A 99 2.02 -4.70 9.20
CA ILE A 99 1.56 -5.97 8.62
C ILE A 99 2.69 -6.49 7.75
N PHE A 100 3.32 -7.57 8.19
CA PHE A 100 4.42 -8.24 7.48
C PHE A 100 3.89 -9.17 6.39
N HIS A 101 3.07 -8.60 5.53
CA HIS A 101 2.67 -9.16 4.25
C HIS A 101 2.73 -7.98 3.28
N CYS A 102 3.60 -8.08 2.28
CA CYS A 102 3.84 -7.05 1.28
C CYS A 102 2.53 -6.48 0.72
N HIS A 103 2.43 -5.16 0.65
CA HIS A 103 1.27 -4.49 0.10
C HIS A 103 1.68 -3.15 -0.51
N LEU A 104 1.29 -2.93 -1.76
CA LEU A 104 1.43 -1.64 -2.43
C LEU A 104 0.31 -0.73 -1.95
N HIS A 105 0.63 0.36 -1.26
CA HIS A 105 -0.34 1.40 -1.01
C HIS A 105 -0.72 2.11 -2.31
N VAL A 106 -2.02 2.23 -2.56
CA VAL A 106 -2.61 3.03 -3.63
C VAL A 106 -3.50 4.06 -2.97
N ILE A 107 -2.99 5.29 -2.84
CA ILE A 107 -3.64 6.36 -2.08
C ILE A 107 -4.00 7.49 -3.06
N PRO A 108 -5.29 7.63 -3.43
CA PRO A 108 -5.80 8.83 -4.09
C PRO A 108 -5.52 10.08 -3.25
N ARG A 109 -5.20 11.20 -3.90
CA ARG A 109 -4.85 12.48 -3.26
C ARG A 109 -5.70 13.59 -3.84
N TYR A 110 -6.05 14.56 -3.02
CA TYR A 110 -6.95 15.66 -3.37
C TYR A 110 -6.31 17.01 -3.03
N ASN A 111 -6.59 18.05 -3.81
CA ASN A 111 -6.02 19.38 -3.58
C ASN A 111 -6.56 20.06 -2.31
N ASP A 112 -7.76 19.68 -1.87
CA ASP A 112 -8.44 20.24 -0.70
C ASP A 112 -8.17 19.45 0.59
N GLU A 113 -7.47 18.32 0.52
CA GLU A 113 -7.09 17.58 1.72
C GLU A 113 -6.06 18.39 2.55
N PRO A 114 -6.10 18.33 3.90
CA PRO A 114 -5.19 19.13 4.75
C PRO A 114 -3.69 18.82 4.60
N LEU A 115 -3.35 17.67 4.04
CA LEU A 115 -1.96 17.20 3.88
C LEU A 115 -1.50 17.18 2.41
N ALA A 116 -2.22 17.84 1.50
CA ALA A 116 -1.84 17.99 0.10
C ALA A 116 -0.38 18.44 -0.05
N GLY A 117 0.33 17.85 -1.03
CA GLY A 117 1.75 18.14 -1.29
C GLY A 117 2.75 17.43 -0.35
N LYS A 118 2.30 16.80 0.75
CA LYS A 118 3.14 15.91 1.56
C LYS A 118 3.10 14.48 1.00
N GLY A 119 4.11 14.11 0.22
CA GLY A 119 4.28 12.77 -0.36
C GLY A 119 5.51 12.02 0.17
N VAL A 120 5.93 10.96 -0.52
CA VAL A 120 7.07 10.10 -0.10
C VAL A 120 8.37 10.86 0.17
N ARG A 121 8.59 11.99 -0.50
CA ARG A 121 9.77 12.85 -0.31
C ARG A 121 9.70 13.75 0.92
N TYR A 122 8.59 13.77 1.66
CA TYR A 122 8.40 14.64 2.82
C TYR A 122 9.55 14.47 3.84
N TRP A 123 9.93 13.23 4.11
CA TRP A 123 11.00 12.86 5.05
C TRP A 123 12.39 13.35 4.63
N LEU A 124 12.65 13.44 3.32
CA LEU A 124 13.91 13.94 2.75
C LEU A 124 14.01 15.46 2.82
N LYS A 125 12.87 16.15 2.93
CA LYS A 125 12.77 17.61 3.00
C LYS A 125 12.88 18.14 4.43
N GLN A 126 13.12 17.29 5.42
CA GLN A 126 13.30 17.68 6.82
C GLN A 126 14.80 17.70 7.16
N PRO A 127 15.46 18.87 7.27
CA PRO A 127 16.87 18.95 7.62
C PRO A 127 17.23 18.28 8.95
N GLU A 128 16.26 18.18 9.86
CA GLU A 128 16.38 17.55 11.18
C GLU A 128 16.40 16.01 11.08
N ASN A 129 15.85 15.45 9.99
CA ASN A 129 15.82 14.00 9.74
C ASN A 129 17.14 13.49 9.13
N LYS A 130 18.27 14.01 9.61
CA LYS A 130 19.60 13.54 9.23
C LYS A 130 20.06 12.46 10.19
N ARG A 131 20.48 11.31 9.65
CA ARG A 131 21.17 10.29 10.45
C ARG A 131 22.43 10.93 11.05
N LYS A 132 22.67 10.71 12.35
CA LYS A 132 24.00 10.94 12.92
C LYS A 132 24.96 10.05 12.14
N THR A 133 25.98 10.63 11.52
CA THR A 133 27.00 9.88 10.77
C THR A 133 27.49 8.74 11.65
N SER A 134 27.17 7.51 11.25
CA SER A 134 27.77 6.33 11.84
C SER A 134 29.22 6.31 11.40
N ASN A 135 30.16 6.44 12.35
CA ASN A 135 31.58 6.16 12.13
C ASN A 135 31.82 4.65 11.92
N VAL A 136 31.03 4.03 11.05
CA VAL A 136 31.15 2.63 10.68
C VAL A 136 31.75 2.63 9.28
N LYS A 137 33.05 2.36 9.24
CA LYS A 137 33.78 1.94 8.05
C LYS A 137 33.27 0.59 7.58
#